data_AF-A0A1B7MEZ5-F1
#
_entry.id   AF-A0A1B7MEZ5-F1
#
_cell.length_a   1.000
_cell.length_b   1.000
_cell.length_c   1.000
_cell.angle_alpha   90.00
_cell.angle_beta   90.00
_cell.angle_gamma   90.00
#
_symmetry.space_group_name_H-M   'P 1'
#
loop_
_entity.id
_entity.type
_entity.pdbx_description
1 polymer ?
#
loop_
_entity_poly.entity_id
_entity_poly.type
_entity_poly.pdbx_seq_one_letter_code
_entity_poly.pdbx_strand_id
1 'polypeptide(L)'
;MSQFPAEGIYRIENNEKDEHGNYLYASIYKSSGKDFNALPKSTSFNQVFTLKYVNQSKGTCYIKETVSNASAGVDTLENAEPVVTVTVDQQWILKKLSNAHYSIGQTEGSTDFVWDLKEPKQDHQIVINPSNGSVYQKWLFVPV
;
A
#
# COMPACT_ATOMS: atom_id res chain seq x y z
N MET A 1 11.17 1.42 21.63
CA MET A 1 11.20 1.47 20.15
C MET A 1 9.78 1.49 19.63
N SER A 2 9.47 2.29 18.61
CA SER A 2 8.12 2.39 18.02
C SER A 2 7.68 1.05 17.42
N GLN A 3 6.39 0.72 17.50
CA GLN A 3 5.84 -0.50 16.88
C GLN A 3 5.69 -0.39 15.35
N PHE A 4 5.72 0.84 14.82
CA PHE A 4 5.53 1.15 13.41
C PHE A 4 6.86 1.59 12.76
N PRO A 5 6.94 1.57 11.41
CA PRO A 5 8.08 2.13 10.70
C PRO A 5 8.35 3.60 11.12
N ALA A 6 9.58 4.05 10.92
CA ALA A 6 9.88 5.48 11.07
C ALA A 6 9.23 6.27 9.92
N GLU A 7 9.07 7.58 10.08
CA GLU A 7 8.79 8.43 8.92
C GLU A 7 9.99 8.41 7.98
N GLY A 8 9.74 8.43 6.67
CA GLY A 8 10.82 8.32 5.71
C GLY A 8 10.36 7.95 4.31
N ILE A 9 11.33 7.53 3.50
CA ILE A 9 11.14 7.14 2.11
C ILE A 9 11.31 5.62 2.00
N TYR A 10 10.33 4.97 1.37
CA TYR A 10 10.21 3.52 1.35
C TYR A 10 9.83 3.01 -0.04
N ARG A 11 10.23 1.76 -0.32
CA ARG A 11 9.47 0.87 -1.19
C ARG A 11 8.52 0.08 -0.30
N ILE A 12 7.27 -0.11 -0.74
CA ILE A 12 6.27 -0.89 -0.01
C ILE A 12 6.16 -2.24 -0.71
N GLU A 13 6.70 -3.28 -0.09
CA GLU A 13 6.80 -4.63 -0.63
C GLU A 13 5.61 -5.48 -0.18
N ASN A 14 4.99 -6.21 -1.09
CA ASN A 14 4.00 -7.22 -0.75
C ASN A 14 4.69 -8.53 -0.35
N ASN A 15 4.09 -9.31 0.55
CA ASN A 15 4.60 -10.63 0.90
C ASN A 15 4.50 -11.63 -0.27
N GLU A 16 3.64 -11.39 -1.26
CA GLU A 16 3.56 -12.16 -2.49
C GLU A 16 4.74 -11.90 -3.44
N LYS A 17 5.09 -12.94 -4.19
CA LYS A 17 6.12 -12.92 -5.22
C LYS A 17 5.52 -13.21 -6.59
N ASP A 18 6.17 -12.73 -7.64
CA ASP A 18 5.82 -13.17 -8.99
C ASP A 18 6.16 -14.66 -9.21
N GLU A 19 5.76 -15.20 -10.36
CA GLU A 19 6.03 -16.59 -10.76
C GLU A 19 7.53 -16.95 -10.84
N HIS A 20 8.40 -15.94 -10.88
CA HIS A 20 9.85 -16.08 -10.91
C HIS A 20 10.50 -15.91 -9.52
N GLY A 21 9.70 -15.69 -8.47
CA GLY A 21 10.17 -15.52 -7.09
C GLY A 21 10.68 -14.10 -6.77
N ASN A 22 10.41 -13.11 -7.62
CA ASN A 22 10.75 -11.71 -7.36
C ASN A 22 9.70 -11.06 -6.45
N TYR A 23 10.16 -10.19 -5.56
CA TYR A 23 9.28 -9.38 -4.72
C TYR A 23 8.47 -8.38 -5.53
N LEU A 24 7.20 -8.23 -5.17
CA LEU A 24 6.29 -7.27 -5.75
C LEU A 24 6.23 -6.01 -4.88
N TYR A 25 6.33 -4.84 -5.50
CA TYR A 25 6.29 -3.55 -4.82
C TYR A 25 5.07 -2.77 -5.27
N ALA A 26 4.47 -1.99 -4.37
CA ALA A 26 3.50 -0.97 -4.73
C ALA A 26 4.10 -0.08 -5.84
N SER A 27 3.35 0.09 -6.91
CA SER A 27 3.86 0.61 -8.17
C SER A 27 2.77 1.41 -8.88
N ILE A 28 3.16 2.57 -9.41
CA ILE A 28 2.33 3.35 -10.33
C ILE A 28 3.04 3.40 -11.67
N TYR A 29 2.33 3.10 -12.76
CA TYR A 29 2.87 3.25 -14.11
C TYR A 29 3.19 4.72 -14.41
N LYS A 30 4.40 5.01 -14.89
CA LYS A 30 4.77 6.38 -15.28
C LYS A 30 3.94 6.93 -16.46
N SER A 31 3.39 6.04 -17.29
CA SER A 31 2.63 6.39 -18.51
C SER A 31 1.14 6.64 -18.29
N SER A 32 0.51 5.98 -17.32
CA SER A 32 -0.94 6.09 -17.04
C SER A 32 -1.28 6.66 -15.66
N GLY A 33 -0.33 6.61 -14.72
CA GLY A 33 -0.25 7.48 -13.55
C GLY A 33 -1.29 7.32 -12.44
N LYS A 34 -2.35 6.55 -12.62
CA LYS A 34 -3.47 6.54 -11.67
C LYS A 34 -3.51 5.32 -10.75
N ASP A 35 -3.40 4.11 -11.28
CA ASP A 35 -3.69 2.91 -10.51
C ASP A 35 -2.45 2.35 -9.80
N PHE A 36 -2.63 1.91 -8.56
CA PHE A 36 -1.62 1.18 -7.82
C PHE A 36 -1.67 -0.30 -8.21
N ASN A 37 -0.50 -0.85 -8.47
CA ASN A 37 -0.27 -2.26 -8.80
C ASN A 37 0.88 -2.80 -7.95
N ALA A 38 0.98 -4.12 -7.79
CA ALA A 38 2.12 -4.77 -7.16
C ALA A 38 3.00 -5.39 -8.24
N LEU A 39 4.11 -4.72 -8.58
CA LEU A 39 4.96 -5.09 -9.71
C LEU A 39 6.41 -5.29 -9.28
N PRO A 40 7.20 -6.11 -10.00
CA PRO A 40 8.63 -6.22 -9.75
C PRO A 40 9.34 -4.87 -9.85
N LYS A 41 10.49 -4.75 -9.19
CA LYS A 41 11.29 -3.52 -9.21
C LYS A 41 11.69 -3.15 -10.64
N SER A 42 11.35 -1.96 -11.09
CA SER A 42 11.63 -1.50 -12.46
C SER A 42 11.69 0.01 -12.57
N THR A 43 12.48 0.52 -13.53
CA THR A 43 12.57 1.95 -13.84
C THR A 43 11.34 2.49 -14.58
N SER A 44 10.45 1.60 -15.06
CA SER A 44 9.20 1.98 -15.74
C SER A 44 8.10 2.45 -14.79
N PHE A 45 8.30 2.25 -13.48
CA PHE A 45 7.28 2.51 -12.45
C PHE A 45 7.79 3.54 -11.43
N ASN A 46 6.86 4.25 -10.82
CA ASN A 46 7.09 4.99 -9.58
C ASN A 46 6.80 4.04 -8.42
N GLN A 47 7.84 3.67 -7.68
CA GLN A 47 7.79 2.64 -6.60
C GLN A 47 8.33 3.16 -5.28
N VAL A 48 8.52 4.47 -5.16
CA VAL A 48 9.13 5.11 -4.00
C VAL A 48 8.10 6.05 -3.39
N PHE A 49 7.83 5.83 -2.10
CA PHE A 49 6.77 6.50 -1.38
C PHE A 49 7.29 7.12 -0.09
N THR A 50 6.76 8.29 0.24
CA THR A 50 6.95 8.93 1.53
C THR A 50 5.88 8.44 2.49
N LEU A 51 6.30 8.02 3.69
CA LEU A 51 5.43 7.72 4.83
C LEU A 51 5.52 8.88 5.83
N LYS A 52 4.38 9.51 6.15
CA LYS A 52 4.27 10.55 7.18
C LYS A 52 3.13 10.25 8.14
N TYR A 53 3.34 10.36 9.44
CA TYR A 53 2.31 10.12 10.44
C TYR A 53 1.48 11.38 10.72
N VAL A 54 0.17 11.19 10.77
CA VAL A 54 -0.74 12.10 11.48
C VAL A 54 -0.72 11.80 12.97
N ASN A 55 -0.68 10.50 13.31
CA ASN A 55 -0.59 10.04 14.68
C ASN A 55 0.20 8.72 14.73
N GLN A 56 1.49 8.80 15.06
CA GLN A 56 2.37 7.64 15.07
C GLN A 56 1.96 6.60 16.12
N SER A 57 1.41 6.99 17.28
CA SER A 57 1.02 6.01 18.30
C SER A 57 -0.18 5.15 17.87
N LYS A 58 -1.00 5.66 16.95
CA LYS A 58 -2.14 4.95 16.35
C LYS A 58 -1.85 4.35 14.96
N GLY A 59 -0.65 4.57 14.41
CA GLY A 59 -0.30 4.13 13.06
C GLY A 59 -1.05 4.88 11.95
N THR A 60 -1.66 6.03 12.24
CA THR A 60 -2.39 6.83 11.26
C THR A 60 -1.43 7.68 10.44
N CYS A 61 -1.39 7.47 9.13
CA CYS A 61 -0.37 8.04 8.24
C CYS A 61 -0.92 8.44 6.86
N TYR A 62 -0.12 9.22 6.13
CA TYR A 62 -0.24 9.43 4.70
C TYR A 62 0.86 8.62 3.97
N ILE A 63 0.52 8.08 2.81
CA ILE A 63 1.44 7.41 1.89
C ILE A 63 1.39 8.17 0.58
N LYS A 64 2.51 8.76 0.15
CA LYS A 64 2.57 9.60 -1.06
C LYS A 64 3.67 9.16 -2.00
N GLU A 65 3.39 9.11 -3.29
CA GLU A 65 4.41 8.86 -4.30
C GLU A 65 5.40 10.04 -4.35
N THR A 66 6.70 9.77 -4.35
CA THR A 66 7.73 10.82 -4.17
C THR A 66 7.89 11.84 -5.32
N VAL A 67 7.59 11.48 -6.56
CA VAL A 67 7.82 12.34 -7.73
C VAL A 67 6.67 13.32 -7.93
N SER A 68 5.44 12.81 -7.96
CA SER A 68 4.20 13.56 -8.15
C SER A 68 3.63 14.13 -6.84
N ASN A 69 4.10 13.64 -5.69
CA ASN A 69 3.52 13.91 -4.37
C ASN A 69 2.02 13.56 -4.27
N ALA A 70 1.51 12.72 -5.17
CA ALA A 70 0.14 12.24 -5.12
C ALA A 70 -0.03 11.26 -3.95
N SER A 71 -1.16 11.35 -3.25
CA SER A 71 -1.48 10.44 -2.14
C SER A 71 -2.04 9.14 -2.69
N ALA A 72 -1.75 8.03 -2.03
CA ALA A 72 -2.54 6.81 -2.21
C ALA A 72 -3.91 7.03 -1.58
N GLY A 73 -4.96 6.59 -2.26
CA GLY A 73 -6.35 6.74 -1.82
C GLY A 73 -7.29 5.79 -2.55
N VAL A 74 -8.55 5.83 -2.16
CA VAL A 74 -9.67 5.12 -2.81
C VAL A 74 -10.82 6.11 -3.00
N ASP A 75 -11.68 5.90 -4.00
CA ASP A 75 -12.83 6.76 -4.23
C ASP A 75 -13.95 6.46 -3.21
N THR A 76 -14.17 5.16 -2.91
CA THR A 76 -15.12 4.66 -1.90
C THR A 76 -14.48 3.58 -1.02
N LEU A 77 -15.07 3.30 0.15
CA LEU A 77 -14.65 2.19 1.01
C LEU A 77 -15.47 0.93 0.74
N GLU A 78 -15.29 0.35 -0.44
CA GLU A 78 -16.02 -0.84 -0.86
C GLU A 78 -15.07 -1.98 -1.25
N ASN A 79 -15.58 -3.21 -1.21
CA ASN A 79 -14.81 -4.40 -1.55
C ASN A 79 -14.35 -4.37 -3.01
N ALA A 80 -13.08 -4.70 -3.22
CA ALA A 80 -12.37 -4.69 -4.51
C ALA A 80 -12.20 -3.30 -5.16
N GLU A 81 -12.43 -2.21 -4.41
CA GLU A 81 -12.18 -0.86 -4.91
C GLU A 81 -10.66 -0.66 -5.14
N PRO A 82 -10.23 -0.16 -6.31
CA PRO A 82 -8.81 0.05 -6.60
C PRO A 82 -8.20 1.15 -5.74
N VAL A 83 -6.97 0.90 -5.28
CA VAL A 83 -6.13 1.96 -4.73
C VAL A 83 -5.56 2.76 -5.90
N VAL A 84 -5.75 4.08 -5.84
CA VAL A 84 -5.38 5.01 -6.89
C VAL A 84 -4.61 6.20 -6.32
N THR A 85 -3.96 6.95 -7.20
CA THR A 85 -3.42 8.27 -6.86
C THR A 85 -4.56 9.28 -6.75
N VAL A 86 -4.59 10.01 -5.64
CA VAL A 86 -5.54 11.11 -5.39
C VAL A 86 -4.78 12.40 -5.06
N THR A 87 -5.40 13.54 -5.34
CA THR A 87 -4.83 14.87 -5.06
C THR A 87 -5.07 15.35 -3.64
N VAL A 88 -6.09 14.80 -2.96
CA VAL A 88 -6.40 15.08 -1.56
C VAL A 88 -5.80 13.98 -0.70
N ASP A 89 -5.01 14.37 0.30
CA ASP A 89 -4.35 13.43 1.21
C ASP A 89 -5.36 12.56 1.96
N GLN A 90 -5.32 11.25 1.71
CA GLN A 90 -6.13 10.27 2.44
C GLN A 90 -5.31 9.56 3.50
N GLN A 91 -5.88 9.43 4.69
CA GLN A 91 -5.24 8.79 5.83
C GLN A 91 -5.39 7.27 5.73
N TRP A 92 -4.33 6.56 6.08
CA TRP A 92 -4.29 5.11 6.23
C TRP A 92 -3.95 4.76 7.68
N ILE A 93 -4.42 3.61 8.14
CA ILE A 93 -4.12 3.03 9.44
C ILE A 93 -3.22 1.82 9.18
N LEU A 94 -2.01 1.87 9.72
CA LEU A 94 -1.12 0.72 9.76
C LEU A 94 -1.45 -0.16 10.97
N LYS A 95 -1.67 -1.45 10.76
CA LYS A 95 -1.78 -2.43 11.85
C LYS A 95 -0.65 -3.44 11.73
N LYS A 96 0.09 -3.65 12.82
CA LYS A 96 1.21 -4.60 12.84
C LYS A 96 0.67 -6.03 12.84
N LEU A 97 1.09 -6.83 11.86
CA LEU A 97 0.69 -8.24 11.73
C LEU A 97 1.78 -9.20 12.21
N SER A 98 3.05 -8.84 12.04
CA SER A 98 4.20 -9.60 12.51
C SER A 98 5.38 -8.66 12.82
N ASN A 99 6.57 -9.20 13.13
CA ASN A 99 7.74 -8.38 13.48
C ASN A 99 8.05 -7.28 12.45
N ALA A 100 7.82 -7.54 11.16
CA ALA A 100 8.14 -6.62 10.07
C ALA A 100 6.97 -6.29 9.11
N HIS A 101 5.85 -7.04 9.16
CA HIS A 101 4.73 -6.86 8.23
C HIS A 101 3.55 -6.12 8.86
N TYR A 102 2.87 -5.35 8.02
CA TYR A 102 1.74 -4.50 8.37
C TYR A 102 0.59 -4.74 7.38
N SER A 103 -0.65 -4.54 7.81
CA SER A 103 -1.74 -4.18 6.91
C SER A 103 -1.82 -2.67 6.79
N ILE A 104 -2.30 -2.19 5.64
CA ILE A 104 -2.50 -0.78 5.31
C ILE A 104 -3.98 -0.64 4.98
N GLY A 105 -4.75 0.13 5.74
CA GLY A 105 -6.20 0.16 5.53
C GLY A 105 -6.93 1.33 6.17
N GLN A 106 -8.24 1.33 6.02
CA GLN A 106 -9.18 2.23 6.69
C GLN A 106 -10.28 1.38 7.35
N THR A 107 -10.96 1.96 8.34
CA THR A 107 -12.05 1.27 9.05
C THR A 107 -13.36 1.99 8.75
N GLU A 108 -14.36 1.25 8.27
CA GLU A 108 -15.73 1.73 8.12
C GLU A 108 -16.66 0.92 9.01
N GLY A 109 -17.31 1.58 9.96
CA GLY A 109 -18.10 0.91 11.00
C GLY A 109 -17.23 -0.07 11.80
N SER A 110 -17.53 -1.36 11.69
CA SER A 110 -16.77 -2.44 12.34
C SER A 110 -15.84 -3.20 11.39
N THR A 111 -15.76 -2.80 10.12
CA THR A 111 -15.02 -3.53 9.08
C THR A 111 -13.73 -2.80 8.75
N ASP A 112 -12.61 -3.51 8.78
CA ASP A 112 -11.34 -3.02 8.28
C ASP A 112 -11.19 -3.38 6.80
N PHE A 113 -11.07 -2.36 5.95
CA PHE A 113 -10.73 -2.51 4.54
C PHE A 113 -9.23 -2.25 4.36
N VAL A 114 -8.49 -3.23 3.86
CA VAL A 114 -7.03 -3.20 3.76
C VAL A 114 -6.58 -3.43 2.34
N TRP A 115 -5.41 -2.89 2.01
CA TRP A 115 -4.72 -3.11 0.75
C TRP A 115 -4.50 -4.60 0.54
N ASP A 116 -4.95 -5.08 -0.60
CA ASP A 116 -4.97 -6.47 -1.04
C ASP A 116 -4.60 -6.52 -2.52
N LEU A 117 -4.28 -7.71 -3.03
CA LEU A 117 -4.06 -7.93 -4.46
C LEU A 117 -5.34 -8.51 -5.07
N LYS A 118 -5.78 -7.91 -6.19
CA LYS A 118 -6.95 -8.39 -6.93
C LYS A 118 -6.70 -9.79 -7.49
N GLU A 119 -7.63 -10.72 -7.22
CA GLU A 119 -7.68 -12.02 -7.87
C GLU A 119 -8.73 -12.06 -9.00
N PRO A 120 -8.48 -12.80 -10.11
CA PRO A 120 -7.21 -13.41 -10.51
C PRO A 120 -6.18 -12.35 -10.91
N LYS A 121 -4.88 -12.72 -10.84
CA LYS A 121 -3.65 -11.89 -10.95
C LYS A 121 -3.44 -11.06 -12.23
N GLN A 122 -4.48 -10.52 -12.87
CA GLN A 122 -4.28 -9.58 -13.97
C GLN A 122 -3.71 -8.27 -13.40
N ASP A 123 -2.45 -8.00 -13.77
CA ASP A 123 -1.63 -6.85 -13.41
C ASP A 123 -1.33 -6.63 -11.91
N HIS A 124 -1.74 -7.58 -11.05
CA HIS A 124 -1.62 -7.49 -9.59
C HIS A 124 -2.10 -6.12 -9.06
N GLN A 125 -3.26 -5.66 -9.55
CA GLN A 125 -3.87 -4.41 -9.11
C GLN A 125 -4.05 -4.42 -7.59
N ILE A 126 -3.64 -3.33 -6.93
CA ILE A 126 -3.84 -3.14 -5.50
C ILE A 126 -5.26 -2.61 -5.31
N VAL A 127 -6.05 -3.35 -4.56
CA VAL A 127 -7.43 -3.01 -4.20
C VAL A 127 -7.57 -2.95 -2.69
N ILE A 128 -8.71 -2.48 -2.20
CA ILE A 128 -9.09 -2.68 -0.81
C ILE A 128 -10.12 -3.81 -0.68
N ASN A 129 -9.89 -4.69 0.28
CA ASN A 129 -10.82 -5.77 0.64
C ASN A 129 -10.96 -5.83 2.17
N PRO A 130 -12.03 -6.44 2.69
CA PRO A 130 -12.12 -6.77 4.11
C PRO A 130 -10.89 -7.56 4.57
N SER A 131 -10.34 -7.14 5.70
CA SER A 131 -9.19 -7.81 6.32
C SER A 131 -9.53 -9.26 6.65
N ASN A 132 -8.81 -10.20 6.04
CA ASN A 132 -9.00 -11.63 6.22
C ASN A 132 -7.69 -12.36 6.62
N GLY A 133 -6.57 -11.64 6.75
CA GLY A 133 -5.28 -12.20 7.13
C GLY A 133 -4.52 -12.89 5.97
N SER A 134 -5.01 -12.73 4.73
CA SER A 134 -4.35 -13.20 3.51
C SER A 134 -2.90 -12.73 3.44
N VAL A 135 -2.05 -13.53 2.78
CA VAL A 135 -0.65 -13.14 2.48
C VAL A 135 -0.58 -11.90 1.61
N TYR A 136 -1.56 -11.69 0.73
CA TYR A 136 -1.66 -10.52 -0.13
C TYR A 136 -1.95 -9.21 0.64
N GLN A 137 -2.45 -9.31 1.87
CA GLN A 137 -2.72 -8.16 2.74
C GLN A 137 -1.54 -7.79 3.65
N LYS A 138 -0.37 -8.43 3.44
CA LYS A 138 0.83 -8.24 4.25
C LYS A 138 1.86 -7.43 3.48
N TRP A 139 2.20 -6.28 4.04
CA TRP A 139 3.10 -5.32 3.43
C TRP A 139 4.30 -5.01 4.32
N LEU A 140 5.46 -4.87 3.71
CA LEU A 140 6.73 -4.54 4.35
C LEU A 140 7.22 -3.18 3.83
N PHE A 141 7.66 -2.31 4.74
CA PHE A 141 8.25 -1.01 4.41
C PHE A 141 9.77 -1.15 4.34
N VAL A 142 10.33 -1.17 3.12
CA VAL A 142 11.76 -1.30 2.85
C VAL A 142 12.37 0.10 2.64
N PRO A 143 13.26 0.59 3.52
CA PRO A 143 13.89 1.90 3.36
C PRO A 143 14.61 2.04 2.01
N VAL A 144 14.56 3.25 1.41
CA VAL A 144 15.24 3.59 0.14
C VAL A 144 16.56 4.29 0.38
#